data_AF-A0AAU5R587-F1
#
_entry.id   AF-A0AAU5R587-F1
#
_cell.length_a   1.000
_cell.length_b   1.000
_cell.length_c   1.000
_cell.angle_alpha   90.00
_cell.angle_beta   90.00
_cell.angle_gamma   90.00
#
_symmetry.space_group_name_H-M   'P 1'
#
loop_
_entity.id
_entity.type
_entity.pdbx_description
1 polymer ?
#
loop_
_entity_poly.entity_id
_entity_poly.type
_entity_poly.pdbx_seq_one_letter_code
_entity_poly.pdbx_strand_id
1 'polypeptide(L)'
;MTPFSGRTALDVLDAHLEDLRDGADLPLLPDGLDGHAVDEAGDLVHWALDRLKGFSRQPGDVFTQEVGSLLEEFRTRVCPWNVAAVRLLGDPYVFVATGPRSHENWAHDVLAVLHRSVRDPRGWVRLDPDRTNSARDSVPAYPFDPPAASELADHLYPLDRKAADTALAVMTEEWMGERAPVRTRPDQDAVLTDARTLLDRYGPDACYWTNARAAASGPAPDFLTAGLKGTESHHFLTGEYINGLDLLEDLGVIAVSHDEVGVFWSIGAY
;
A
#
# COMPACT_ATOMS: atom_id res chain seq x y z
N MET A 1 24.46 25.72 8.71
CA MET A 1 23.54 24.62 8.36
C MET A 1 22.14 25.21 8.37
N THR A 2 21.38 25.06 7.29
CA THR A 2 20.06 25.68 7.12
C THR A 2 19.00 24.79 7.79
N PRO A 3 18.04 25.33 8.56
CA PRO A 3 16.98 24.51 9.17
C PRO A 3 16.15 23.81 8.09
N PHE A 4 15.74 22.57 8.37
CA PHE A 4 14.80 21.85 7.51
C PHE A 4 13.43 22.52 7.55
N SER A 5 12.71 22.51 6.42
CA SER A 5 11.26 22.70 6.47
C SER A 5 10.64 21.52 7.23
N GLY A 6 9.55 21.73 7.97
CA GLY A 6 8.85 20.68 8.71
C GLY A 6 8.52 19.46 7.83
N ARG A 7 8.14 19.69 6.57
CA ARG A 7 7.90 18.59 5.61
C ARG A 7 9.17 17.81 5.27
N THR A 8 10.27 18.50 4.98
CA THR A 8 11.56 17.85 4.69
C THR A 8 12.05 17.04 5.89
N ALA A 9 11.82 17.52 7.11
CA ALA A 9 12.19 16.80 8.32
C ALA A 9 11.39 15.49 8.48
N LEU A 10 10.08 15.53 8.21
CA LEU A 10 9.24 14.34 8.21
C LEU A 10 9.71 13.32 7.16
N ASP A 11 10.01 13.78 5.93
CA ASP A 11 10.42 12.90 4.83
C ASP A 11 11.78 12.23 5.11
N VAL A 12 12.74 12.96 5.72
CA VAL A 12 14.04 12.40 6.13
C VAL A 12 13.86 11.36 7.23
N LEU A 13 13.03 11.65 8.24
CA LEU A 13 12.79 10.71 9.34
C LEU A 13 12.04 9.46 8.85
N ASP A 14 11.05 9.63 7.97
CA ASP A 14 10.30 8.53 7.35
C ASP A 14 11.24 7.56 6.62
N ALA A 15 12.09 8.09 5.74
CA ALA A 15 13.06 7.30 4.99
C ALA A 15 14.06 6.58 5.93
N HIS A 16 14.55 7.28 6.97
CA HIS A 16 15.48 6.69 7.94
C HIS A 16 14.85 5.55 8.74
N LEU A 17 13.61 5.73 9.22
CA LEU A 17 12.86 4.68 9.90
C LEU A 17 12.56 3.50 8.96
N GLU A 18 12.27 3.77 7.68
CA GLU A 18 12.06 2.74 6.67
C GLU A 18 13.31 1.90 6.43
N ASP A 19 14.48 2.54 6.30
CA ASP A 19 15.78 1.85 6.13
C ASP A 19 16.15 1.03 7.38
N LEU A 20 15.94 1.58 8.59
CA LEU A 20 16.18 0.85 9.85
C LEU A 20 15.25 -0.37 9.99
N ARG A 21 13.98 -0.24 9.61
CA ARG A 21 13.02 -1.36 9.58
C ARG A 21 13.50 -2.47 8.64
N ASP A 22 14.12 -2.11 7.52
CA ASP A 22 14.70 -3.06 6.56
C ASP A 22 16.01 -3.71 7.02
N GLY A 23 16.50 -3.35 8.21
CA GLY A 23 17.74 -3.90 8.76
C GLY A 23 18.99 -3.24 8.20
N ALA A 24 18.89 -2.02 7.63
CA ALA A 24 20.06 -1.26 7.23
C ALA A 24 20.97 -0.96 8.43
N ASP A 25 22.28 -1.12 8.26
CA ASP A 25 23.28 -0.76 9.27
C ASP A 25 23.54 0.75 9.24
N LEU A 26 22.55 1.52 9.69
CA LEU A 26 22.59 2.97 9.80
C LEU A 26 22.75 3.40 11.27
N PRO A 27 23.18 4.64 11.55
CA PRO A 27 23.07 5.23 12.90
C PRO A 27 21.63 5.18 13.41
N LEU A 28 21.44 5.10 14.73
CA LEU A 28 20.10 5.03 15.31
C LEU A 28 19.31 6.31 15.02
N LEU A 29 19.98 7.47 15.06
CA LEU A 29 19.37 8.75 14.76
C LEU A 29 19.85 9.26 13.40
N PRO A 30 18.96 9.84 12.58
CA PRO A 30 19.34 10.48 11.32
C PRO A 30 20.14 11.76 11.56
N ASP A 31 21.18 11.98 10.77
CA ASP A 31 22.02 13.18 10.87
C ASP A 31 21.23 14.46 10.60
N GLY A 32 21.42 15.47 11.45
CA GLY A 32 20.91 16.83 11.22
C GLY A 32 19.46 17.10 11.66
N LEU A 33 18.76 16.13 12.25
CA LEU A 33 17.39 16.31 12.75
C LEU A 33 17.29 16.76 14.23
N ASP A 34 18.38 16.67 15.00
CA ASP A 34 18.43 16.93 16.45
C ASP A 34 18.29 18.41 16.91
N GLY A 35 17.59 19.27 16.17
CA GLY A 35 17.30 20.63 16.69
C GLY A 35 16.73 21.67 15.73
N HIS A 36 16.10 21.28 14.62
CA HIS A 36 15.86 22.23 13.51
C HIS A 36 14.47 22.24 12.87
N ALA A 37 13.51 21.44 13.33
CA ALA A 37 12.13 21.53 12.85
C ALA A 37 11.31 22.50 13.75
N VAL A 38 10.58 23.43 13.13
CA VAL A 38 9.85 24.51 13.83
C VAL A 38 8.40 24.52 13.35
N ASP A 39 7.49 23.81 14.04
CA ASP A 39 6.04 23.69 13.81
C ASP A 39 5.51 22.35 14.41
N GLU A 40 4.23 22.02 14.21
CA GLU A 40 3.63 20.73 14.60
C GLU A 40 4.37 19.52 14.00
N ALA A 41 4.98 19.66 12.80
CA ALA A 41 5.81 18.62 12.23
C ALA A 41 7.09 18.42 13.05
N GLY A 42 7.65 19.50 13.61
CA GLY A 42 8.78 19.41 14.53
C GLY A 42 8.48 18.68 15.84
N ASP A 43 7.28 18.83 16.39
CA ASP A 43 6.85 18.08 17.58
C ASP A 43 6.72 16.58 17.27
N LEU A 44 6.17 16.24 16.10
CA LEU A 44 6.06 14.84 15.67
C LEU A 44 7.43 14.20 15.42
N VAL A 45 8.36 14.94 14.81
CA VAL A 45 9.75 14.49 14.63
C VAL A 45 10.42 14.25 15.97
N HIS A 46 10.32 15.18 16.93
CA HIS A 46 10.91 15.01 18.27
C HIS A 46 10.32 13.81 19.00
N TRP A 47 9.00 13.65 18.96
CA TRP A 47 8.33 12.49 19.54
C TRP A 47 8.88 11.17 18.98
N ALA A 48 9.03 11.07 17.65
CA ALA A 48 9.52 9.85 17.02
C ALA A 48 10.99 9.58 17.35
N LEU A 49 11.84 10.61 17.35
CA LEU A 49 13.25 10.49 17.74
C LEU A 49 13.39 10.05 19.21
N ASP A 50 12.57 10.60 20.11
CA ASP A 50 12.60 10.23 21.53
C ASP A 50 12.13 8.79 21.77
N ARG A 51 11.16 8.30 20.99
CA ARG A 51 10.79 6.88 20.99
C ARG A 51 11.94 6.00 20.49
N LEU A 52 12.55 6.37 19.37
CA LEU A 52 13.63 5.61 18.74
C LEU A 52 14.87 5.49 19.64
N LYS A 53 15.20 6.55 20.41
CA LYS A 53 16.28 6.52 21.43
C LYS A 53 16.07 5.46 22.51
N GLY A 54 14.81 5.06 22.75
CA GLY A 54 14.45 4.06 23.75
C GLY A 54 14.65 2.62 23.29
N PHE A 55 14.86 2.36 22.00
CA PHE A 55 14.95 1.00 21.46
C PHE A 55 16.33 0.37 21.67
N SER A 56 16.33 -0.94 21.93
CA SER A 56 17.54 -1.75 21.97
C SER A 56 17.82 -2.31 20.58
N ARG A 57 19.06 -2.23 20.09
CA ARG A 57 19.46 -2.86 18.81
C ARG A 57 19.50 -4.38 18.86
N GLN A 58 19.42 -4.97 20.05
CA GLN A 58 19.52 -6.40 20.25
C GLN A 58 18.35 -6.88 21.12
N PRO A 59 17.63 -7.93 20.72
CA PRO A 59 17.77 -8.70 19.46
C PRO A 59 17.40 -7.90 18.20
N GLY A 60 18.05 -8.20 17.06
CA GLY A 60 17.87 -7.41 15.82
C GLY A 60 16.48 -7.53 15.19
N ASP A 61 15.85 -8.70 15.28
CA ASP A 61 14.47 -8.96 14.86
C ASP A 61 13.45 -8.18 15.69
N VAL A 62 13.67 -8.08 17.01
CA VAL A 62 12.83 -7.26 17.89
C VAL A 62 12.99 -5.78 17.55
N PHE A 63 14.22 -5.32 17.29
CA PHE A 63 14.50 -3.95 16.89
C PHE A 63 13.78 -3.57 15.59
N THR A 64 13.85 -4.39 14.54
CA THR A 64 13.17 -4.10 13.27
C THR A 64 11.65 -4.09 13.43
N GLN A 65 11.10 -4.96 14.28
CA GLN A 65 9.68 -4.94 14.64
C GLN A 65 9.27 -3.65 15.36
N GLU A 66 10.01 -3.23 16.38
CA GLU A 66 9.73 -1.99 17.13
C GLU A 66 9.84 -0.74 16.25
N VAL A 67 10.86 -0.68 15.39
CA VAL A 67 11.01 0.40 14.39
C VAL A 67 9.86 0.36 13.38
N GLY A 68 9.42 -0.82 12.96
CA GLY A 68 8.25 -0.98 12.09
C GLY A 68 6.97 -0.42 12.71
N SER A 69 6.70 -0.76 13.97
CA SER A 69 5.55 -0.20 14.71
C SER A 69 5.67 1.32 14.90
N LEU A 70 6.87 1.84 15.18
CA LEU A 70 7.10 3.29 15.28
C LEU A 70 6.85 3.99 13.94
N LEU A 71 7.34 3.44 12.83
CA LEU A 71 7.14 3.99 11.49
C LEU A 71 5.65 4.05 11.12
N GLU A 72 4.90 3.01 11.45
CA GLU A 72 3.45 2.97 11.23
C GLU A 72 2.72 4.04 12.08
N GLU A 73 3.05 4.14 13.37
CA GLU A 73 2.48 5.16 14.26
C GLU A 73 2.87 6.58 13.80
N PHE A 74 4.10 6.76 13.34
CA PHE A 74 4.57 8.02 12.77
C PHE A 74 3.78 8.40 11.52
N ARG A 75 3.66 7.50 10.54
CA ARG A 75 2.93 7.73 9.29
C ARG A 75 1.45 8.03 9.53
N THR A 76 0.79 7.29 10.41
CA THR A 76 -0.62 7.53 10.75
C THR A 76 -0.85 8.91 11.39
N ARG A 77 0.13 9.47 12.09
CA ARG A 77 0.09 10.84 12.62
C ARG A 77 0.36 11.92 11.58
N VAL A 78 0.98 11.58 10.44
CA VAL A 78 1.32 12.55 9.36
C VAL A 78 0.10 12.88 8.50
N CYS A 79 -0.74 11.90 8.15
CA CYS A 79 -1.82 12.12 7.18
C CYS A 79 -3.04 11.21 7.43
N PRO A 80 -4.28 11.73 7.32
CA PRO A 80 -5.50 10.92 7.39
C PRO A 80 -5.55 9.75 6.42
N TRP A 81 -4.92 9.87 5.24
CA TRP A 81 -4.82 8.77 4.29
C TRP A 81 -4.09 7.56 4.89
N ASN A 82 -3.01 7.78 5.64
CA ASN A 82 -2.25 6.70 6.28
C ASN A 82 -3.09 5.99 7.34
N VAL A 83 -3.91 6.74 8.09
CA VAL A 83 -4.85 6.18 9.06
C VAL A 83 -5.88 5.28 8.37
N ALA A 84 -6.48 5.76 7.27
CA ALA A 84 -7.44 4.98 6.49
C ALA A 84 -6.80 3.71 5.90
N ALA A 85 -5.56 3.80 5.41
CA ALA A 85 -4.86 2.66 4.81
C ALA A 85 -4.66 1.53 5.82
N VAL A 86 -4.13 1.88 7.00
CA VAL A 86 -3.90 0.92 8.08
C VAL A 86 -5.21 0.34 8.61
N ARG A 87 -6.24 1.17 8.84
CA ARG A 87 -7.55 0.70 9.33
C ARG A 87 -8.25 -0.25 8.37
N LEU A 88 -8.15 0.05 7.07
CA LEU A 88 -8.81 -0.73 6.04
C LEU A 88 -8.02 -2.00 5.72
N LEU A 89 -6.72 -1.88 5.48
CA LEU A 89 -5.92 -2.91 4.81
C LEU A 89 -4.68 -3.36 5.59
N GLY A 90 -4.53 -2.96 6.86
CA GLY A 90 -3.35 -3.31 7.67
C GLY A 90 -3.29 -4.76 8.15
N ASP A 91 -4.43 -5.45 8.23
CA ASP A 91 -4.55 -6.85 8.66
C ASP A 91 -4.53 -7.88 7.51
N PRO A 92 -5.29 -7.70 6.40
CA PRO A 92 -5.29 -8.67 5.30
C PRO A 92 -3.94 -8.73 4.57
N TYR A 93 -3.68 -9.86 3.90
CA TYR A 93 -2.50 -10.01 3.04
C TYR A 93 -2.68 -9.23 1.74
N VAL A 94 -2.15 -8.00 1.72
CA VAL A 94 -2.35 -7.04 0.64
C VAL A 94 -1.04 -6.42 0.15
N PHE A 95 -1.07 -5.89 -1.06
CA PHE A 95 -0.09 -4.94 -1.58
C PHE A 95 -0.78 -3.59 -1.86
N VAL A 96 -0.30 -2.53 -1.22
CA VAL A 96 -0.80 -1.16 -1.39
C VAL A 96 0.39 -0.24 -1.57
N ALA A 97 0.59 0.27 -2.78
CA ALA A 97 1.68 1.16 -3.11
C ALA A 97 1.25 2.24 -4.10
N THR A 98 1.95 3.38 -4.07
CA THR A 98 1.77 4.48 -5.02
C THR A 98 3.10 4.81 -5.69
N GLY A 99 3.06 5.18 -6.97
CA GLY A 99 4.19 5.70 -7.72
C GLY A 99 3.82 6.93 -8.55
N PRO A 100 4.82 7.62 -9.10
CA PRO A 100 4.59 8.75 -10.01
C PRO A 100 4.04 8.26 -11.35
N ARG A 101 3.17 9.07 -11.97
CA ARG A 101 2.76 8.87 -13.37
C ARG A 101 3.74 9.61 -14.28
N SER A 102 4.65 8.86 -14.89
CA SER A 102 5.72 9.41 -15.73
C SER A 102 5.54 9.08 -17.21
N HIS A 103 4.62 8.18 -17.54
CA HIS A 103 4.42 7.69 -18.90
C HIS A 103 3.03 8.02 -19.43
N GLU A 104 2.94 8.26 -20.74
CA GLU A 104 1.65 8.44 -21.42
C GLU A 104 0.81 7.17 -21.29
N ASN A 105 1.43 6.00 -21.55
CA ASN A 105 0.87 4.70 -21.21
C ASN A 105 1.15 4.38 -19.73
N TRP A 106 0.15 4.62 -18.89
CA TRP A 106 0.20 4.40 -17.44
C TRP A 106 0.50 2.94 -17.04
N ALA A 107 0.34 1.97 -17.94
CA ALA A 107 0.69 0.57 -17.67
C ALA A 107 2.17 0.41 -17.27
N HIS A 108 3.06 1.23 -17.84
CA HIS A 108 4.47 1.24 -17.44
C HIS A 108 4.66 1.71 -15.99
N ASP A 109 3.89 2.71 -15.56
CA ASP A 109 3.94 3.22 -14.19
C ASP A 109 3.40 2.18 -13.19
N VAL A 110 2.31 1.48 -13.53
CA VAL A 110 1.78 0.37 -12.71
C VAL A 110 2.82 -0.74 -12.55
N LEU A 111 3.45 -1.17 -13.65
CA LEU A 111 4.50 -2.19 -13.58
C LEU A 111 5.68 -1.71 -12.73
N ALA A 112 6.07 -0.44 -12.86
CA ALA A 112 7.13 0.12 -12.04
C ALA A 112 6.79 0.07 -10.52
N VAL A 113 5.52 0.31 -10.16
CA VAL A 113 5.01 0.16 -8.79
C VAL A 113 5.03 -1.29 -8.32
N LEU A 114 4.51 -2.24 -9.11
CA LEU A 114 4.51 -3.67 -8.77
C LEU A 114 5.94 -4.21 -8.57
N HIS A 115 6.90 -3.75 -9.39
CA HIS A 115 8.32 -4.08 -9.27
C HIS A 115 9.04 -3.34 -8.13
N ARG A 116 8.35 -2.42 -7.43
CA ARG A 116 8.92 -1.56 -6.37
C ARG A 116 10.12 -0.75 -6.85
N SER A 117 10.12 -0.38 -8.13
CA SER A 117 11.21 0.36 -8.80
C SER A 117 11.09 1.88 -8.65
N VAL A 118 9.96 2.34 -8.12
CA VAL A 118 9.64 3.76 -7.87
C VAL A 118 9.21 3.97 -6.44
N ARG A 119 9.39 5.19 -5.95
CA ARG A 119 8.94 5.62 -4.63
C ARG A 119 7.63 6.39 -4.74
N ASP A 120 6.85 6.38 -3.67
CA ASP A 120 5.69 7.24 -3.53
C ASP A 120 6.14 8.73 -3.57
N PRO A 121 5.66 9.54 -4.52
CA PRO A 121 6.03 10.96 -4.62
C PRO A 121 5.60 11.80 -3.40
N ARG A 122 4.66 11.34 -2.58
CA ARG A 122 4.22 11.96 -1.32
C ARG A 122 4.69 11.20 -0.08
N GLY A 123 5.43 10.10 -0.21
CA GLY A 123 5.95 9.34 0.92
C GLY A 123 4.88 8.88 1.92
N TRP A 124 3.70 8.46 1.45
CA TRP A 124 2.65 7.91 2.32
C TRP A 124 2.87 6.41 2.55
N VAL A 125 2.11 5.83 3.48
CA VAL A 125 2.33 4.44 3.91
C VAL A 125 2.14 3.47 2.75
N ARG A 126 3.10 2.56 2.60
CA ARG A 126 2.99 1.38 1.76
C ARG A 126 2.71 0.17 2.63
N LEU A 127 1.71 -0.63 2.25
CA LEU A 127 1.43 -1.94 2.86
C LEU A 127 1.95 -2.99 1.90
N ASP A 128 3.04 -3.65 2.26
CA ASP A 128 3.76 -4.56 1.37
C ASP A 128 4.51 -5.59 2.23
N PRO A 129 3.84 -6.70 2.58
CA PRO A 129 4.43 -7.74 3.42
C PRO A 129 5.60 -8.45 2.72
N ASP A 130 5.67 -8.40 1.39
CA ASP A 130 6.69 -9.08 0.59
C ASP A 130 7.87 -8.19 0.15
N ARG A 131 7.91 -6.95 0.63
CA ARG A 131 8.95 -5.98 0.25
C ARG A 131 10.37 -6.55 0.33
N THR A 132 10.68 -7.21 1.44
CA THR A 132 11.99 -7.79 1.77
C THR A 132 12.01 -9.30 1.58
N ASN A 133 10.99 -9.87 0.95
CA ASN A 133 10.90 -11.30 0.72
C ASN A 133 12.02 -11.75 -0.25
N SER A 134 12.82 -12.74 0.16
CA SER A 134 13.94 -13.28 -0.63
C SER A 134 13.50 -13.92 -1.94
N ALA A 135 12.21 -14.26 -2.08
CA ALA A 135 11.61 -14.68 -3.35
C ALA A 135 11.89 -13.69 -4.49
N ARG A 136 12.07 -12.40 -4.15
CA ARG A 136 12.37 -11.32 -5.10
C ARG A 136 13.71 -11.45 -5.81
N ASP A 137 14.63 -12.26 -5.30
CA ASP A 137 15.89 -12.57 -5.98
C ASP A 137 15.65 -13.41 -7.25
N SER A 138 14.59 -14.22 -7.27
CA SER A 138 14.20 -15.06 -8.39
C SER A 138 13.04 -14.48 -9.20
N VAL A 139 12.07 -13.85 -8.53
CA VAL A 139 10.86 -13.26 -9.12
C VAL A 139 10.83 -11.77 -8.75
N PRO A 140 11.40 -10.86 -9.57
CA PRO A 140 11.64 -9.47 -9.16
C PRO A 140 10.41 -8.68 -8.67
N ALA A 141 9.22 -9.03 -9.19
CA ALA A 141 7.94 -8.44 -8.82
C ALA A 141 7.16 -9.22 -7.75
N TYR A 142 7.73 -10.27 -7.14
CA TYR A 142 7.04 -11.14 -6.19
C TYR A 142 6.18 -10.34 -5.18
N PRO A 143 4.92 -10.73 -4.94
CA PRO A 143 4.27 -11.98 -5.40
C PRO A 143 3.70 -11.93 -6.83
N PHE A 144 4.00 -10.88 -7.61
CA PHE A 144 3.40 -10.68 -8.93
C PHE A 144 4.22 -11.28 -10.08
N ASP A 145 3.50 -11.71 -11.11
CA ASP A 145 3.98 -11.97 -12.47
C ASP A 145 3.01 -11.30 -13.48
N PRO A 146 2.98 -9.96 -13.53
CA PRO A 146 1.99 -9.25 -14.32
C PRO A 146 2.29 -9.34 -15.82
N PRO A 147 1.26 -9.27 -16.70
CA PRO A 147 1.47 -9.18 -18.15
C PRO A 147 2.36 -8.00 -18.54
N ALA A 148 2.94 -8.06 -19.74
CA ALA A 148 3.71 -6.94 -20.27
C ALA A 148 2.84 -5.67 -20.39
N ALA A 149 3.46 -4.48 -20.36
CA ALA A 149 2.72 -3.20 -20.40
C ALA A 149 1.78 -3.07 -21.62
N SER A 150 2.12 -3.71 -22.74
CA SER A 150 1.31 -3.76 -23.95
C SER A 150 0.07 -4.64 -23.84
N GLU A 151 0.06 -5.60 -22.91
CA GLU A 151 -0.99 -6.61 -22.71
C GLU A 151 -1.79 -6.38 -21.42
N LEU A 152 -1.27 -5.54 -20.53
CA LEU A 152 -1.89 -5.23 -19.23
C LEU A 152 -3.32 -4.71 -19.41
N ALA A 153 -3.54 -3.85 -20.41
CA ALA A 153 -4.85 -3.27 -20.70
C ALA A 153 -5.88 -4.33 -21.14
N ASP A 154 -5.45 -5.45 -21.72
CA ASP A 154 -6.37 -6.52 -22.16
C ASP A 154 -6.91 -7.34 -20.98
N HIS A 155 -6.26 -7.25 -19.82
CA HIS A 155 -6.61 -7.97 -18.59
C HIS A 155 -7.21 -7.06 -17.53
N LEU A 156 -7.45 -5.80 -17.86
CA LEU A 156 -7.99 -4.80 -16.95
C LEU A 156 -9.29 -4.19 -17.49
N TYR A 157 -10.25 -4.00 -16.59
CA TYR A 157 -11.54 -3.43 -16.90
C TYR A 157 -11.72 -2.10 -16.17
N PRO A 158 -12.29 -1.07 -16.82
CA PRO A 158 -12.52 0.22 -16.17
C PRO A 158 -13.56 0.07 -15.05
N LEU A 159 -13.40 0.87 -13.99
CA LEU A 159 -14.35 1.01 -12.90
C LEU A 159 -14.83 2.45 -12.78
N ASP A 160 -16.10 2.61 -12.42
CA ASP A 160 -16.57 3.86 -11.85
C ASP A 160 -16.04 4.02 -10.42
N ARG A 161 -16.11 5.25 -9.90
CA ARG A 161 -15.59 5.56 -8.58
C ARG A 161 -16.25 4.72 -7.47
N LYS A 162 -17.56 4.49 -7.54
CA LYS A 162 -18.30 3.77 -6.51
C LYS A 162 -17.92 2.30 -6.49
N ALA A 163 -17.72 1.69 -7.65
CA ALA A 163 -17.25 0.32 -7.79
C ALA A 163 -15.79 0.17 -7.33
N ALA A 164 -14.95 1.18 -7.56
CA ALA A 164 -13.60 1.19 -6.99
C ALA A 164 -13.61 1.27 -5.45
N ASP A 165 -14.48 2.12 -4.86
CA ASP A 165 -14.64 2.20 -3.40
C ASP A 165 -15.09 0.84 -2.82
N THR A 166 -16.05 0.15 -3.46
CA THR A 166 -16.55 -1.14 -2.97
C THR A 166 -15.57 -2.29 -3.19
N ALA A 167 -14.82 -2.28 -4.30
CA ALA A 167 -13.73 -3.23 -4.54
C ALA A 167 -12.66 -3.11 -3.45
N LEU A 168 -12.26 -1.88 -3.10
CA LEU A 168 -11.29 -1.65 -2.04
C LEU A 168 -11.81 -2.05 -0.65
N ALA A 169 -13.11 -1.83 -0.39
CA ALA A 169 -13.74 -2.25 0.85
C ALA A 169 -13.74 -3.79 1.03
N VAL A 170 -14.04 -4.56 -0.02
CA VAL A 170 -14.04 -6.03 0.10
C VAL A 170 -12.64 -6.63 0.24
N MET A 171 -11.56 -5.88 -0.06
CA MET A 171 -10.19 -6.35 0.24
C MET A 171 -9.92 -6.51 1.74
N THR A 172 -10.80 -5.98 2.61
CA THR A 172 -10.75 -6.21 4.07
C THR A 172 -11.22 -7.60 4.49
N GLU A 173 -11.84 -8.35 3.58
CA GLU A 173 -12.34 -9.71 3.83
C GLU A 173 -11.23 -10.76 3.69
N GLU A 174 -11.42 -11.93 4.28
CA GLU A 174 -10.55 -13.09 4.06
C GLU A 174 -10.99 -13.97 2.87
N TRP A 175 -10.04 -14.36 2.01
CA TRP A 175 -10.27 -15.25 0.86
C TRP A 175 -10.82 -16.63 1.25
N MET A 176 -10.40 -17.18 2.39
CA MET A 176 -10.82 -18.53 2.83
C MET A 176 -12.26 -18.56 3.37
N GLY A 177 -12.87 -17.39 3.59
CA GLY A 177 -14.24 -17.27 4.04
C GLY A 177 -14.35 -16.28 5.18
N GLU A 178 -14.80 -15.08 4.83
CA GLU A 178 -15.07 -14.03 5.80
C GLU A 178 -16.29 -14.36 6.67
N ARG A 179 -16.10 -14.28 8.00
CA ARG A 179 -17.16 -14.50 8.99
C ARG A 179 -18.11 -13.32 9.10
N ALA A 180 -17.63 -12.11 8.82
CA ALA A 180 -18.41 -10.89 8.78
C ALA A 180 -18.16 -10.14 7.46
N PRO A 181 -18.78 -10.56 6.33
CA PRO A 181 -18.60 -9.88 5.05
C PRO A 181 -19.04 -8.43 5.12
N VAL A 182 -18.39 -7.54 4.36
CA VAL A 182 -18.60 -6.08 4.43
C VAL A 182 -20.07 -5.71 4.25
N ARG A 183 -20.78 -6.39 3.34
CA ARG A 183 -22.24 -6.22 3.11
C ARG A 183 -23.13 -6.45 4.33
N THR A 184 -22.63 -7.08 5.39
CA THR A 184 -23.37 -7.37 6.63
C THR A 184 -22.72 -6.78 7.88
N ARG A 185 -21.59 -6.08 7.73
CA ARG A 185 -20.81 -5.55 8.83
C ARG A 185 -21.50 -4.33 9.45
N PRO A 186 -21.54 -4.23 10.80
CA PRO A 186 -22.09 -3.04 11.46
C PRO A 186 -21.25 -1.78 11.22
N ASP A 187 -19.97 -1.91 10.87
CA ASP A 187 -19.05 -0.82 10.55
C ASP A 187 -18.90 -0.57 9.03
N GLN A 188 -19.80 -1.10 8.19
CA GLN A 188 -19.75 -0.96 6.72
C GLN A 188 -19.53 0.48 6.24
N ASP A 189 -20.23 1.46 6.82
CA ASP A 189 -20.09 2.87 6.43
C ASP A 189 -18.70 3.44 6.74
N ALA A 190 -18.07 2.98 7.83
CA ALA A 190 -16.72 3.37 8.19
C ALA A 190 -15.70 2.77 7.20
N VAL A 191 -15.83 1.47 6.88
CA VAL A 191 -15.00 0.78 5.88
C VAL A 191 -15.08 1.50 4.52
N LEU A 192 -16.29 1.83 4.05
CA LEU A 192 -16.47 2.57 2.80
C LEU A 192 -15.93 4.01 2.87
N THR A 193 -15.91 4.62 4.04
CA THR A 193 -15.33 5.96 4.22
C THR A 193 -13.81 5.93 4.15
N ASP A 194 -13.18 4.93 4.75
CA ASP A 194 -11.73 4.75 4.65
C ASP A 194 -11.35 4.43 3.19
N ALA A 195 -12.09 3.58 2.49
CA ALA A 195 -11.89 3.30 1.06
C ALA A 195 -11.95 4.58 0.20
N ARG A 196 -12.98 5.42 0.41
CA ARG A 196 -13.09 6.72 -0.27
C ARG A 196 -11.91 7.63 0.03
N THR A 197 -11.50 7.71 1.30
CA THR A 197 -10.35 8.51 1.74
C THR A 197 -9.07 8.08 1.02
N LEU A 198 -8.90 6.77 0.80
CA LEU A 198 -7.75 6.26 0.04
C LEU A 198 -7.77 6.69 -1.43
N LEU A 199 -8.93 6.61 -2.08
CA LEU A 199 -9.07 6.96 -3.50
C LEU A 199 -9.13 8.47 -3.76
N ASP A 200 -9.50 9.28 -2.75
CA ASP A 200 -9.49 10.74 -2.83
C ASP A 200 -8.09 11.31 -3.06
N ARG A 201 -7.05 10.56 -2.69
CA ARG A 201 -5.65 10.87 -2.99
C ARG A 201 -5.43 11.26 -4.46
N TYR A 202 -6.07 10.51 -5.36
CA TYR A 202 -5.88 10.58 -6.81
C TYR A 202 -6.73 11.68 -7.46
N GLY A 203 -7.56 12.36 -6.68
CA GLY A 203 -8.40 13.46 -7.15
C GLY A 203 -9.68 13.01 -7.86
N PRO A 204 -10.56 13.97 -8.21
CA PRO A 204 -11.88 13.69 -8.78
C PRO A 204 -11.83 13.18 -10.22
N ASP A 205 -10.76 13.48 -10.96
CA ASP A 205 -10.59 13.11 -12.36
C ASP A 205 -9.82 11.79 -12.54
N ALA A 206 -9.52 11.09 -11.44
CA ALA A 206 -8.85 9.80 -11.49
C ALA A 206 -9.71 8.76 -12.21
N CYS A 207 -9.06 7.93 -13.00
CA CYS A 207 -9.65 6.76 -13.62
C CYS A 207 -9.28 5.51 -12.80
N TYR A 208 -10.14 4.51 -12.81
CA TYR A 208 -9.97 3.29 -12.03
C TYR A 208 -10.06 2.06 -12.91
N TRP A 209 -9.27 1.04 -12.59
CA TRP A 209 -9.27 -0.26 -13.27
C TRP A 209 -9.19 -1.41 -12.27
N THR A 210 -9.63 -2.58 -12.70
CA THR A 210 -9.53 -3.83 -11.92
C THR A 210 -9.23 -5.01 -12.84
N ASN A 211 -8.60 -6.04 -12.30
CA ASN A 211 -8.48 -7.35 -12.94
C ASN A 211 -9.74 -8.22 -12.79
N ALA A 212 -10.74 -7.77 -12.01
CA ALA A 212 -11.97 -8.51 -11.77
C ALA A 212 -12.85 -8.61 -13.02
N ARG A 213 -13.21 -9.84 -13.38
CA ARG A 213 -14.04 -10.14 -14.56
C ARG A 213 -15.48 -9.66 -14.45
N ALA A 214 -15.96 -9.39 -13.23
CA ALA A 214 -17.26 -8.77 -12.99
C ALA A 214 -17.41 -7.42 -13.73
N ALA A 215 -16.31 -6.67 -13.91
CA ALA A 215 -16.31 -5.40 -14.62
C ALA A 215 -16.28 -5.54 -16.16
N ALA A 216 -16.14 -6.75 -16.71
CA ALA A 216 -16.10 -6.98 -18.16
C ALA A 216 -17.41 -6.60 -18.87
N SER A 217 -18.54 -6.62 -18.14
CA SER A 217 -19.86 -6.25 -18.68
C SER A 217 -20.21 -4.78 -18.47
N GLY A 218 -19.38 -4.02 -17.73
CA GLY A 218 -19.59 -2.60 -17.46
C GLY A 218 -18.85 -2.12 -16.21
N PRO A 219 -18.69 -0.80 -16.04
CA PRO A 219 -17.79 -0.22 -15.03
C PRO A 219 -18.37 -0.17 -13.61
N ALA A 220 -19.61 -0.62 -13.40
CA ALA A 220 -20.33 -0.48 -12.13
C ALA A 220 -20.70 -1.83 -11.48
N PRO A 221 -19.80 -2.82 -11.38
CA PRO A 221 -20.09 -4.05 -10.65
C PRO A 221 -20.31 -3.76 -9.16
N ASP A 222 -21.17 -4.54 -8.52
CA ASP A 222 -21.39 -4.46 -7.08
C ASP A 222 -20.55 -5.50 -6.34
N PHE A 223 -19.33 -5.10 -5.98
CA PHE A 223 -18.40 -5.96 -5.24
C PHE A 223 -18.90 -6.32 -3.85
N LEU A 224 -19.70 -5.48 -3.17
CA LEU A 224 -20.20 -5.80 -1.83
C LEU A 224 -21.12 -7.01 -1.85
N THR A 225 -21.97 -7.10 -2.88
CA THR A 225 -22.90 -8.23 -3.04
C THR A 225 -22.15 -9.54 -3.24
N ALA A 226 -21.10 -9.55 -4.07
CA ALA A 226 -20.29 -10.75 -4.31
C ALA A 226 -19.37 -11.09 -3.11
N GLY A 227 -18.81 -10.08 -2.45
CA GLY A 227 -17.69 -10.23 -1.51
C GLY A 227 -16.39 -10.61 -2.22
N LEU A 228 -15.30 -10.67 -1.45
CA LEU A 228 -13.97 -10.94 -1.98
C LEU A 228 -13.89 -12.32 -2.63
N LYS A 229 -14.28 -13.36 -1.88
CA LYS A 229 -14.31 -14.75 -2.35
C LYS A 229 -15.20 -14.98 -3.59
N GLY A 230 -16.20 -14.13 -3.80
CA GLY A 230 -17.11 -14.21 -4.95
C GLY A 230 -16.59 -13.50 -6.21
N THR A 231 -15.41 -12.88 -6.15
CA THR A 231 -14.87 -12.06 -7.23
C THR A 231 -13.83 -12.82 -8.02
N GLU A 232 -14.20 -13.27 -9.22
CA GLU A 232 -13.25 -13.88 -10.17
C GLU A 232 -12.43 -12.81 -10.91
N SER A 233 -11.14 -13.07 -11.09
CA SER A 233 -10.19 -12.12 -11.67
C SER A 233 -9.27 -12.75 -12.72
N HIS A 234 -8.57 -11.90 -13.48
CA HIS A 234 -7.36 -12.33 -14.18
C HIS A 234 -6.18 -12.31 -13.21
N HIS A 235 -5.56 -13.47 -12.98
CA HIS A 235 -4.48 -13.61 -12.00
C HIS A 235 -3.21 -12.89 -12.44
N PHE A 236 -2.69 -12.00 -11.58
CA PHE A 236 -1.40 -11.34 -11.76
C PHE A 236 -0.35 -11.88 -10.79
N LEU A 237 -0.67 -12.92 -10.03
CA LEU A 237 0.25 -13.57 -9.10
C LEU A 237 1.14 -14.58 -9.83
N THR A 238 2.37 -14.73 -9.33
CA THR A 238 3.26 -15.79 -9.80
C THR A 238 2.72 -17.17 -9.43
N GLY A 239 2.92 -18.16 -10.31
CA GLY A 239 2.66 -19.57 -10.01
C GLY A 239 3.79 -20.27 -9.26
N GLU A 240 4.87 -19.55 -8.91
CA GLU A 240 6.01 -20.10 -8.20
C GLU A 240 5.67 -20.35 -6.72
N TYR A 241 5.86 -21.59 -6.28
CA TYR A 241 5.72 -21.97 -4.88
C TYR A 241 6.99 -21.61 -4.10
N ILE A 242 6.98 -20.47 -3.40
CA ILE A 242 8.14 -19.94 -2.68
C ILE A 242 7.80 -19.78 -1.20
N ASN A 243 8.75 -20.16 -0.33
CA ASN A 243 8.63 -20.05 1.14
C ASN A 243 7.42 -20.77 1.76
N GLY A 244 6.84 -21.75 1.05
CA GLY A 244 5.75 -22.55 1.57
C GLY A 244 4.36 -21.92 1.43
N LEU A 245 4.22 -20.90 0.59
CA LEU A 245 2.95 -20.21 0.33
C LEU A 245 2.44 -20.53 -1.07
N ASP A 246 1.19 -20.98 -1.16
CA ASP A 246 0.43 -21.08 -2.41
C ASP A 246 -0.36 -19.78 -2.64
N LEU A 247 -0.11 -19.13 -3.78
CA LEU A 247 -0.81 -17.92 -4.21
C LEU A 247 -1.92 -18.31 -5.19
N LEU A 248 -3.17 -18.08 -4.81
CA LEU A 248 -4.32 -18.71 -5.49
C LEU A 248 -5.29 -17.72 -6.13
N GLU A 249 -5.61 -16.64 -5.43
CA GLU A 249 -6.65 -15.70 -5.83
C GLU A 249 -6.16 -14.28 -5.67
N ASP A 250 -6.64 -13.37 -6.51
CA ASP A 250 -6.34 -11.96 -6.34
C ASP A 250 -7.49 -11.04 -6.75
N LEU A 251 -7.47 -9.84 -6.14
CA LEU A 251 -8.33 -8.73 -6.54
C LEU A 251 -7.48 -7.47 -6.52
N GLY A 252 -7.39 -6.83 -7.68
CA GLY A 252 -6.65 -5.60 -7.89
C GLY A 252 -7.57 -4.40 -8.16
N VAL A 253 -7.17 -3.25 -7.63
CA VAL A 253 -7.68 -1.93 -8.00
C VAL A 253 -6.49 -1.04 -8.34
N ILE A 254 -6.55 -0.41 -9.51
CA ILE A 254 -5.58 0.57 -9.97
C ILE A 254 -6.28 1.92 -10.06
N ALA A 255 -5.68 2.95 -9.49
CA ALA A 255 -6.11 4.34 -9.62
C ALA A 255 -5.06 5.12 -10.42
N VAL A 256 -5.45 5.82 -11.48
CA VAL A 256 -4.53 6.64 -12.29
C VAL A 256 -5.05 8.07 -12.31
N SER A 257 -4.24 8.99 -11.78
CA SER A 257 -4.48 10.44 -11.85
C SER A 257 -3.58 11.08 -12.91
N HIS A 258 -3.53 12.41 -12.95
CA HIS A 258 -2.56 13.10 -13.80
C HIS A 258 -1.10 12.83 -13.37
N ASP A 259 -0.85 12.73 -12.07
CA ASP A 259 0.51 12.77 -11.49
C ASP A 259 0.92 11.45 -10.81
N GLU A 260 -0.03 10.56 -10.51
CA GLU A 260 0.20 9.40 -9.65
C GLU A 260 -0.57 8.17 -10.12
N VAL A 261 -0.02 7.00 -9.78
CA VAL A 261 -0.63 5.69 -9.99
C VAL A 261 -0.66 4.96 -8.65
N GLY A 262 -1.86 4.59 -8.21
CA GLY A 262 -2.12 3.76 -7.05
C GLY A 262 -2.37 2.32 -7.44
N VAL A 263 -1.76 1.39 -6.72
CA VAL A 263 -1.98 -0.04 -6.89
C VAL A 263 -2.37 -0.63 -5.54
N PHE A 264 -3.54 -1.26 -5.50
CA PHE A 264 -4.11 -1.92 -4.35
C PHE A 264 -4.45 -3.35 -4.75
N TRP A 265 -3.94 -4.34 -4.03
CA TRP A 265 -4.11 -5.75 -4.38
C TRP A 265 -4.36 -6.57 -3.12
N SER A 266 -5.45 -7.31 -3.09
CA SER A 266 -5.68 -8.36 -2.09
C SER A 266 -5.21 -9.69 -2.67
N ILE A 267 -4.55 -10.49 -1.83
CA ILE A 267 -3.84 -11.69 -2.24
C ILE A 267 -4.31 -12.87 -1.38
N GLY A 268 -4.86 -13.89 -2.02
CA GLY A 268 -5.17 -15.17 -1.40
C GLY A 268 -3.91 -16.01 -1.31
N ALA A 269 -3.37 -16.14 -0.10
CA ALA A 269 -2.21 -16.98 0.20
C ALA A 269 -2.56 -18.10 1.19
N TYR A 270 -2.01 -19.29 0.97
CA TYR A 270 -2.24 -20.49 1.78
C TYR A 270 -0.93 -21.17 2.21
#